data_AF-A0A971A396-F1
#
_entry.id   AF-A0A971A396-F1
#
_cell.length_a   1.000
_cell.length_b   1.000
_cell.length_c   1.000
_cell.angle_alpha   90.00
_cell.angle_beta   90.00
_cell.angle_gamma   90.00
#
_symmetry.space_group_name_H-M   'P 1'
#
loop_
_entity.id
_entity.type
_entity.pdbx_description
1 polymer ?
#
loop_
_entity_poly.entity_id
_entity_poly.type
_entity_poly.pdbx_seq_one_letter_code
_entity_poly.pdbx_strand_id
1 'polypeptide(L)'
;NLSVNVMRPSHNHMAKGNTIRNNVFINEGDLRLTWPRSSDYRFEKNILWATGRIVFDNREGITTLAGNILHSVAGKVECKKLDQYSQTGEYPMQADAVNVLADPKLIAYRDGQVQIAPDSPAHALGIEPIDVSGTGPRP
;
A
#
# COMPACT_ATOMS: atom_id res chain seq x y z
N ASN A 1 9.60 -4.16 0.55
CA ASN A 1 9.14 -5.43 -0.08
C ASN A 1 8.43 -5.13 -1.40
N LEU A 2 8.43 -6.09 -2.32
CA LEU A 2 7.64 -6.07 -3.54
C LEU A 2 6.58 -7.18 -3.49
N SER A 3 5.33 -6.86 -3.83
CA SER A 3 4.25 -7.84 -4.02
C SER A 3 3.52 -7.53 -5.32
N VAL A 4 3.43 -8.53 -6.20
CA VAL A 4 2.83 -8.38 -7.54
C VAL A 4 1.72 -9.42 -7.69
N ASN A 5 0.54 -8.97 -8.11
CA ASN A 5 -0.65 -9.78 -8.35
C ASN A 5 -1.13 -10.59 -7.14
N VAL A 6 -1.00 -9.99 -5.95
CA VAL A 6 -1.53 -10.50 -4.70
C VAL A 6 -2.60 -9.55 -4.20
N MET A 7 -3.87 -9.98 -4.20
CA MET A 7 -5.02 -9.18 -3.76
C MET A 7 -4.85 -8.67 -2.32
N ARG A 8 -4.27 -9.46 -1.42
CA ARG A 8 -4.07 -9.09 -0.01
C ARG A 8 -2.58 -9.14 0.36
N PRO A 9 -1.78 -8.15 -0.06
CA PRO A 9 -0.32 -8.20 0.05
C PRO A 9 0.18 -7.97 1.49
N SER A 10 -0.66 -7.40 2.36
CA SER A 10 -0.37 -7.24 3.79
C SER A 10 -1.62 -7.54 4.62
N HIS A 11 -1.55 -8.62 5.39
CA HIS A 11 -2.60 -9.06 6.30
C HIS A 11 -2.05 -9.07 7.74
N ASN A 12 -2.40 -8.05 8.53
CA ASN A 12 -1.89 -7.86 9.89
C ASN A 12 -2.97 -8.24 10.89
N HIS A 13 -2.66 -9.15 11.81
CA HIS A 13 -3.65 -9.75 12.68
C HIS A 13 -3.21 -9.70 14.14
N MET A 14 -4.00 -9.05 15.00
CA MET A 14 -3.73 -8.92 16.45
C MET A 14 -2.32 -8.39 16.77
N ALA A 15 -1.83 -7.44 15.98
CA ALA A 15 -0.47 -6.92 16.10
C ALA A 15 -0.45 -5.44 16.53
N LYS A 16 0.63 -5.00 17.16
CA LYS A 16 0.73 -3.64 17.71
C LYS A 16 2.10 -3.01 17.46
N GLY A 17 2.13 -1.72 17.15
CA GLY A 17 3.37 -0.92 17.13
C GLY A 17 4.30 -1.20 15.95
N ASN A 18 3.80 -1.83 14.89
CA ASN A 18 4.61 -2.21 13.74
C ASN A 18 4.68 -1.10 12.69
N THR A 19 5.75 -1.13 11.89
CA THR A 19 5.94 -0.20 10.77
C THR A 19 5.95 -0.97 9.45
N ILE A 20 5.09 -0.56 8.51
CA ILE A 20 5.09 -0.99 7.12
C ILE A 20 5.57 0.18 6.28
N ARG A 21 6.79 0.06 5.72
CA ARG A 21 7.43 1.15 4.98
C ARG A 21 8.21 0.72 3.77
N ASN A 22 8.31 1.61 2.78
CA ASN A 22 9.07 1.40 1.53
C ASN A 22 8.70 0.07 0.87
N ASN A 23 7.41 -0.17 0.69
CA ASN A 23 6.88 -1.32 -0.03
C ASN A 23 6.20 -0.89 -1.32
N VAL A 24 6.25 -1.76 -2.32
CA VAL A 24 5.55 -1.61 -3.58
C VAL A 24 4.58 -2.78 -3.70
N PHE A 25 3.29 -2.48 -3.67
CA PHE A 25 2.21 -3.44 -3.79
C PHE A 25 1.42 -3.17 -5.06
N ILE A 26 1.39 -4.15 -5.95
CA ILE A 26 0.81 -4.04 -7.29
C ILE A 26 -0.18 -5.19 -7.47
N ASN A 27 -1.41 -4.89 -7.90
CA ASN A 27 -2.37 -5.92 -8.29
C ASN A 27 -3.20 -5.49 -9.50
N GLU A 28 -3.30 -6.37 -10.51
CA GLU A 28 -4.22 -6.21 -11.63
C GLU A 28 -5.66 -6.60 -11.22
N GLY A 29 -6.17 -5.95 -10.17
CA GLY A 29 -7.50 -6.14 -9.61
C GLY A 29 -7.68 -5.30 -8.34
N ASP A 30 -8.55 -5.74 -7.43
CA ASP A 30 -8.72 -5.10 -6.12
C ASP A 30 -7.51 -5.38 -5.21
N LEU A 31 -7.06 -4.39 -4.46
CA LEU A 31 -5.96 -4.49 -3.51
C LEU A 31 -6.51 -4.19 -2.10
N ARG A 32 -6.37 -5.14 -1.18
CA ARG A 32 -6.93 -5.05 0.17
C ARG A 32 -5.83 -5.21 1.21
N LEU A 33 -5.64 -4.21 2.07
CA LEU A 33 -4.76 -4.30 3.22
C LEU A 33 -5.60 -4.33 4.48
N THR A 34 -5.16 -5.09 5.48
CA THR A 34 -6.01 -5.34 6.65
C THR A 34 -5.25 -5.25 7.96
N TRP A 35 -5.90 -4.66 8.96
CA TRP A 35 -5.42 -4.54 10.33
C TRP A 35 -6.42 -5.03 11.38
N PRO A 36 -7.12 -6.18 11.23
CA PRO A 36 -8.04 -6.66 12.26
C PRO A 36 -7.36 -6.75 13.64
N ARG A 37 -8.02 -6.17 14.64
CA ARG A 37 -7.55 -6.08 16.04
C ARG A 37 -6.11 -5.59 16.18
N SER A 38 -5.64 -4.77 15.25
CA SER A 38 -4.29 -4.21 15.27
C SER A 38 -4.32 -2.73 15.60
N SER A 39 -3.25 -2.21 16.19
CA SER A 39 -3.17 -0.80 16.62
C SER A 39 -1.74 -0.24 16.56
N ASP A 40 -1.63 1.08 16.62
CA ASP A 40 -0.36 1.81 16.66
C ASP A 40 0.57 1.53 15.47
N TYR A 41 0.00 1.24 14.30
CA TYR A 41 0.78 1.04 13.09
C TYR A 41 1.27 2.35 12.47
N ARG A 42 2.47 2.30 11.93
CA ARG A 42 2.98 3.29 10.98
C ARG A 42 2.95 2.70 9.57
N PHE A 43 2.29 3.37 8.64
CA PHE A 43 2.20 2.98 7.23
C PHE A 43 2.75 4.11 6.38
N GLU A 44 4.01 3.98 5.95
CA GLU A 44 4.77 5.12 5.46
C GLU A 44 5.53 4.84 4.17
N LYS A 45 5.55 5.79 3.22
CA LYS A 45 6.38 5.67 2.02
C LYS A 45 6.14 4.40 1.19
N ASN A 46 4.90 3.95 1.13
CA ASN A 46 4.52 2.78 0.31
C ASN A 46 3.87 3.24 -1.01
N ILE A 47 4.06 2.45 -2.06
CA ILE A 47 3.31 2.56 -3.32
C ILE A 47 2.29 1.43 -3.37
N LEU A 48 1.01 1.79 -3.52
CA LEU A 48 -0.08 0.87 -3.80
C LEU A 48 -0.61 1.19 -5.18
N TRP A 49 -0.57 0.21 -6.08
CA TRP A 49 -1.10 0.33 -7.43
C TRP A 49 -2.09 -0.79 -7.69
N ALA A 50 -3.29 -0.44 -8.13
CA ALA A 50 -4.37 -1.37 -8.39
C ALA A 50 -5.14 -0.94 -9.63
N THR A 51 -5.49 -1.89 -10.51
CA THR A 51 -6.47 -1.58 -11.58
C THR A 51 -7.89 -1.47 -11.02
N GLY A 52 -8.20 -2.22 -9.95
CA GLY A 52 -9.45 -2.17 -9.20
C GLY A 52 -9.39 -1.19 -8.04
N ARG A 53 -10.16 -1.47 -6.99
CA ARG A 53 -10.23 -0.67 -5.76
C ARG A 53 -9.01 -0.92 -4.86
N ILE A 54 -8.61 0.09 -4.10
CA ILE A 54 -7.73 -0.08 -2.95
C ILE A 54 -8.57 0.00 -1.68
N VAL A 55 -8.51 -1.01 -0.80
CA VAL A 55 -9.31 -1.09 0.42
C VAL A 55 -8.41 -1.23 1.64
N PHE A 56 -8.60 -0.35 2.63
CA PHE A 56 -8.00 -0.43 3.96
C PHE A 56 -9.03 -0.94 4.96
N ASP A 57 -8.88 -2.17 5.44
CA ASP A 57 -9.68 -2.71 6.53
C ASP A 57 -9.08 -2.36 7.89
N ASN A 58 -9.87 -1.70 8.73
CA ASN A 58 -9.45 -1.13 10.01
C ASN A 58 -8.32 -0.10 9.84
N ARG A 59 -8.58 0.93 9.03
CA ARG A 59 -7.68 2.08 8.86
C ARG A 59 -7.31 2.71 10.21
N GLU A 60 -8.19 2.63 11.19
CA GLU A 60 -8.08 3.12 12.56
C GLU A 60 -6.95 2.42 13.34
N GLY A 61 -6.52 1.24 12.91
CA GLY A 61 -5.32 0.58 13.47
C GLY A 61 -4.01 1.29 13.12
N ILE A 62 -4.03 2.24 12.19
CA ILE A 62 -2.87 3.01 11.71
C ILE A 62 -2.87 4.40 12.34
N THR A 63 -1.91 4.66 13.23
CA THR A 63 -1.75 5.97 13.88
C THR A 63 -0.93 6.94 13.02
N THR A 64 -0.07 6.45 12.14
CA THR A 64 0.67 7.29 11.18
C THR A 64 0.49 6.75 9.76
N LEU A 65 -0.15 7.53 8.89
CA LEU A 65 -0.28 7.25 7.46
C LEU A 65 0.38 8.40 6.69
N ALA A 66 1.60 8.21 6.20
CA ALA A 66 2.38 9.34 5.67
C ALA A 66 3.28 8.97 4.47
N GLY A 67 3.33 9.84 3.47
CA GLY A 67 4.23 9.72 2.34
C GLY A 67 3.89 8.59 1.39
N ASN A 68 2.65 8.09 1.39
CA ASN A 68 2.26 6.98 0.51
C ASN A 68 1.76 7.49 -0.85
N ILE A 69 1.90 6.66 -1.88
CA ILE A 69 1.22 6.83 -3.16
C ILE A 69 0.16 5.74 -3.28
N LEU A 70 -1.10 6.14 -3.45
CA LEU A 70 -2.23 5.22 -3.59
C LEU A 70 -2.89 5.46 -4.95
N HIS A 71 -2.68 4.55 -5.89
CA HIS A 71 -3.21 4.64 -7.24
C HIS A 71 -4.18 3.51 -7.53
N SER A 72 -5.46 3.84 -7.57
CA SER A 72 -6.51 2.98 -8.13
C SER A 72 -6.85 3.51 -9.51
N VAL A 73 -6.68 2.70 -10.56
CA VAL A 73 -7.13 3.05 -11.93
C VAL A 73 -8.65 3.22 -11.95
N ALA A 74 -9.38 2.44 -11.14
CA ALA A 74 -10.83 2.60 -10.94
C ALA A 74 -11.22 3.86 -10.15
N GLY A 75 -10.25 4.64 -9.66
CA GLY A 75 -10.48 5.88 -8.91
C GLY A 75 -11.05 5.67 -7.50
N LYS A 76 -10.92 4.48 -6.93
CA LYS A 76 -11.54 4.10 -5.65
C LYS A 76 -10.51 3.66 -4.61
N VAL A 77 -10.36 4.47 -3.58
CA VAL A 77 -9.60 4.13 -2.37
C VAL A 77 -10.55 4.26 -1.18
N GLU A 78 -10.85 3.13 -0.54
CA GLU A 78 -11.92 2.99 0.46
C GLU A 78 -11.33 2.52 1.80
N CYS A 79 -11.88 3.03 2.89
CA CYS A 79 -11.52 2.65 4.26
C CYS A 79 -12.74 2.01 4.93
N LYS A 80 -12.54 0.86 5.56
CA LYS A 80 -13.57 0.13 6.31
C LYS A 80 -13.26 0.18 7.80
N LYS A 81 -14.23 0.65 8.59
CA LYS A 81 -14.17 0.57 10.05
C LYS A 81 -14.48 -0.84 10.49
N LEU A 82 -13.67 -1.39 11.38
CA LEU A 82 -13.96 -2.66 12.02
C LEU A 82 -14.14 -2.48 13.53
N ASP A 83 -15.13 -3.16 14.09
CA ASP A 83 -15.13 -3.56 15.50
C ASP A 83 -14.73 -5.03 15.57
N GLN A 84 -13.53 -5.28 16.09
CA GLN A 84 -12.83 -6.57 16.00
C GLN A 84 -12.69 -7.08 14.56
N TYR A 85 -13.65 -7.85 14.07
CA TYR A 85 -13.70 -8.42 12.72
C TYR A 85 -14.93 -7.98 11.92
N SER A 86 -15.88 -7.29 12.57
CA SER A 86 -17.15 -6.91 11.98
C SER A 86 -17.03 -5.51 11.37
N GLN A 87 -17.46 -5.34 10.12
CA GLN A 87 -17.49 -4.03 9.48
C GLN A 87 -18.60 -3.18 10.12
N THR A 88 -18.24 -2.01 10.64
CA THR A 88 -19.16 -1.06 11.30
C THR A 88 -19.37 0.22 10.51
N GLY A 89 -18.58 0.44 9.45
CA GLY A 89 -18.73 1.60 8.58
C GLY A 89 -17.73 1.58 7.43
N GLU A 90 -17.91 2.54 6.52
CA GLU A 90 -17.07 2.73 5.34
C GLU A 90 -16.99 4.21 5.00
N TYR A 91 -15.83 4.65 4.51
CA TYR A 91 -15.61 6.02 4.07
C TYR A 91 -14.50 6.07 3.00
N PRO A 92 -14.52 7.04 2.08
CA PRO A 92 -13.44 7.20 1.10
C PRO A 92 -12.17 7.69 1.79
N MET A 93 -11.00 7.24 1.30
CA MET A 93 -9.74 7.88 1.64
C MET A 93 -9.73 9.29 1.06
N GLN A 94 -9.45 10.29 1.90
CA GLN A 94 -9.29 11.66 1.43
C GLN A 94 -7.86 11.85 0.93
N ALA A 95 -7.71 12.54 -0.20
CA ALA A 95 -6.41 13.05 -0.60
C ALA A 95 -5.96 14.10 0.41
N ASP A 96 -4.68 14.08 0.77
CA ASP A 96 -4.06 15.10 1.61
C ASP A 96 -2.65 15.41 1.08
N ALA A 97 -1.97 16.39 1.68
CA ALA A 97 -0.63 16.78 1.25
C ALA A 97 0.44 15.72 1.59
N VAL A 98 0.10 14.73 2.43
CA VAL A 98 1.03 13.73 2.95
C VAL A 98 0.93 12.43 2.16
N ASN A 99 -0.23 12.09 1.61
CA ASN A 99 -0.50 10.89 0.83
C ASN A 99 -1.06 11.28 -0.54
N VAL A 100 -0.38 10.83 -1.59
CA VAL A 100 -0.69 11.21 -2.97
C VAL A 100 -1.62 10.18 -3.61
N LEU A 101 -2.78 10.64 -4.08
CA LEU A 101 -3.70 9.84 -4.90
C LEU A 101 -3.44 10.08 -6.39
N ALA A 102 -2.32 9.57 -6.90
CA ALA A 102 -1.90 9.77 -8.30
C ALA A 102 -1.08 8.58 -8.80
N ASP A 103 -0.87 8.51 -10.12
CA ASP A 103 -0.05 7.47 -10.75
C ASP A 103 1.41 7.54 -10.24
N PRO A 104 1.96 6.47 -9.65
CA PRO A 104 3.37 6.39 -9.25
C PRO A 104 4.35 6.36 -10.44
N LYS A 105 3.89 6.23 -11.68
CA LYS A 105 4.72 6.15 -12.90
C LYS A 105 5.75 5.01 -12.83
N LEU A 106 5.27 3.81 -12.50
CA LEU A 106 6.09 2.59 -12.53
C LEU A 106 6.41 2.21 -13.98
N ILE A 107 7.68 2.02 -14.30
CA ILE A 107 8.16 1.63 -15.64
C ILE A 107 8.30 0.11 -15.74
N ALA A 108 8.85 -0.52 -14.71
CA ALA A 108 9.08 -1.96 -14.64
C ALA A 108 8.94 -2.46 -13.20
N TYR A 109 8.56 -3.72 -13.02
CA TYR A 109 8.45 -4.36 -11.71
C TYR A 109 8.37 -5.90 -11.75
N ARG A 110 8.02 -6.50 -12.90
CA ARG A 110 7.75 -7.95 -13.00
C ARG A 110 8.98 -8.82 -12.76
N ASP A 111 10.17 -8.33 -13.07
CA ASP A 111 11.43 -9.08 -12.91
C ASP A 111 12.07 -8.89 -11.51
N GLY A 112 11.28 -8.44 -10.54
CA GLY A 112 11.78 -8.12 -9.19
C GLY A 112 12.51 -6.78 -9.07
N GLN A 113 12.71 -6.08 -10.19
CA GLN A 113 13.32 -4.74 -10.23
C GLN A 113 12.24 -3.70 -10.47
N VAL A 114 11.93 -2.92 -9.43
CA VAL A 114 11.01 -1.78 -9.54
C VAL A 114 11.77 -0.61 -10.13
N GLN A 115 11.33 -0.14 -11.31
CA GLN A 115 11.82 1.07 -11.93
C GLN A 115 10.73 2.13 -11.91
N ILE A 116 11.11 3.35 -11.55
CA ILE A 116 10.20 4.48 -11.38
C ILE A 116 10.63 5.59 -12.32
N ALA A 117 9.69 6.22 -13.03
CA ALA A 117 9.99 7.30 -13.94
C ALA A 117 10.66 8.50 -13.24
N PRO A 118 11.57 9.24 -13.89
CA PRO A 118 12.25 10.39 -13.29
C PRO A 118 11.31 11.49 -12.78
N ASP A 119 10.14 11.61 -13.40
CA ASP A 119 9.10 12.61 -13.09
C ASP A 119 7.99 12.04 -12.17
N SER A 120 8.25 10.91 -11.51
CA SER A 120 7.32 10.29 -10.55
C SER A 120 7.16 11.10 -9.27
N PRO A 121 5.94 11.17 -8.68
CA PRO A 121 5.75 11.74 -7.35
C PRO A 121 6.51 10.97 -6.25
N ALA A 122 6.96 9.74 -6.49
CA ALA A 122 7.69 8.91 -5.53
C ALA A 122 8.99 9.59 -5.05
N HIS A 123 9.68 10.30 -5.95
CA HIS A 123 10.95 10.97 -5.63
C HIS A 123 10.76 12.10 -4.61
N ALA A 124 9.71 12.90 -4.78
CA ALA A 124 9.38 13.98 -3.84
C ALA A 124 9.02 13.46 -2.44
N LEU A 125 8.50 12.23 -2.36
CA LEU A 125 8.16 11.55 -1.11
C LEU A 125 9.34 10.75 -0.52
N GLY A 126 10.48 10.71 -1.22
CA GLY A 126 11.65 9.94 -0.82
C GLY A 126 11.36 8.44 -0.73
N ILE A 127 10.54 7.91 -1.64
CA ILE A 127 10.33 6.48 -1.85
C ILE A 127 11.44 5.99 -2.77
N GLU A 128 12.18 4.98 -2.33
CA GLU A 128 13.32 4.43 -3.07
C GLU A 128 12.87 3.26 -3.95
N PRO A 129 13.44 3.11 -5.16
CA PRO A 129 13.26 1.90 -5.98
C PRO A 129 13.63 0.63 -5.20
N ILE A 130 12.89 -0.46 -5.46
CA ILE A 130 13.12 -1.76 -4.82
C ILE A 130 13.72 -2.71 -5.84
N ASP A 131 14.85 -3.34 -5.51
CA ASP A 131 15.41 -4.47 -6.26
C ASP A 131 15.40 -5.73 -5.38
N VAL A 132 14.60 -6.70 -5.78
CA VAL A 132 14.53 -8.05 -5.18
C VAL A 132 14.83 -9.15 -6.20
N SER A 133 15.43 -8.82 -7.34
CA SER A 133 15.76 -9.78 -8.42
C SER A 133 16.69 -10.91 -7.95
N GLY A 134 17.53 -10.65 -6.95
CA GLY A 134 18.41 -11.64 -6.33
C GLY A 134 17.79 -12.46 -5.20
N THR A 135 16.50 -12.30 -4.90
CA THR A 135 15.83 -13.03 -3.81
C THR A 135 15.31 -14.39 -4.26
N GLY A 136 15.35 -15.38 -3.35
CA GLY A 136 14.93 -16.77 -3.63
C GLY A 136 16.05 -17.78 -3.34
N PRO A 137 15.77 -19.08 -3.52
CA PRO A 137 16.79 -20.12 -3.41
C PRO A 137 17.94 -19.82 -4.38
N ARG A 138 19.17 -19.77 -3.85
CA ARG A 138 20.37 -19.72 -4.68
C ARG A 138 20.70 -21.15 -5.15
N PRO A 139 21.13 -21.34 -6.40
CA PRO A 139 21.59 -22.64 -6.89
C PRO A 139 22.80 -23.15 -6.10
#